data_AF-A0A4Z1D0D3-F1
#
_entry.id   AF-A0A4Z1D0D3-F1
#
_cell.length_a   1.000
_cell.length_b   1.000
_cell.length_c   1.000
_cell.angle_alpha   90.00
_cell.angle_beta   90.00
_cell.angle_gamma   90.00
#
_symmetry.space_group_name_H-M   'P 1'
#
loop_
_entity.id
_entity.type
_entity.pdbx_description
1 polymer ?
#
loop_
_entity_poly.entity_id
_entity_poly.type
_entity_poly.pdbx_seq_one_letter_code
_entity_poly.pdbx_strand_id
1 'polypeptide(L)'
;MPPESWPAHLINPQGVKAIYGAAPPPLTAVRLRRLTLNEEGPTLTLHLDLPYPAEPPRKWAAQGFNTVWIELAFSGLSALTLHGFGTEITADIALTAAGDGVAVRVDAPGTTVEAVAQTVYLAALRAYAQE
;
A
#
# COMPACT_ATOMS: atom_id res chain seq x y z
N MET A 1 15.71 -14.26 10.04
CA MET A 1 14.38 -13.67 10.29
C MET A 1 13.61 -13.70 8.98
N PRO A 2 12.31 -14.01 8.98
CA PRO A 2 11.49 -13.70 7.81
C PRO A 2 11.55 -12.19 7.54
N PRO A 3 11.43 -11.74 6.28
CA PRO A 3 11.35 -10.32 5.97
C PRO A 3 10.23 -9.67 6.78
N GLU A 4 10.49 -8.49 7.31
CA GLU A 4 9.52 -7.75 8.12
C GLU A 4 8.29 -7.42 7.27
N SER A 5 7.10 -7.70 7.81
CA SER A 5 5.85 -7.50 7.08
C SER A 5 5.53 -6.01 7.00
N TRP A 6 5.12 -5.54 5.82
CA TRP A 6 4.85 -4.11 5.57
C TRP A 6 3.91 -3.43 6.59
N PRO A 7 2.89 -4.10 7.20
CA PRO A 7 2.06 -3.45 8.20
C PRO A 7 2.80 -3.10 9.49
N ALA A 8 3.98 -3.67 9.74
CA ALA A 8 4.81 -3.31 10.89
C ALA A 8 5.30 -1.85 10.83
N HIS A 9 5.41 -1.27 9.62
CA HIS A 9 5.80 0.13 9.43
C HIS A 9 4.62 1.11 9.59
N LEU A 10 3.37 0.62 9.58
CA LEU A 10 2.20 1.48 9.75
C LEU A 10 2.05 1.94 11.20
N ILE A 11 1.70 3.21 11.38
CA ILE A 11 1.27 3.71 12.70
C ILE A 11 -0.08 3.11 13.14
N ASN A 12 -0.94 2.71 12.19
CA ASN A 12 -2.30 2.22 12.42
C ASN A 12 -2.61 0.89 11.69
N PRO A 13 -1.91 -0.22 12.01
CA PRO A 13 -2.06 -1.49 11.29
C PRO A 13 -3.36 -2.25 11.61
N GLN A 14 -4.20 -1.74 12.51
CA GLN A 14 -5.36 -2.46 13.03
C GLN A 14 -6.35 -2.81 11.93
N GLY A 15 -6.55 -1.91 10.95
CA GLY A 15 -7.43 -2.15 9.81
C GLY A 15 -6.97 -3.33 8.95
N VAL A 16 -5.68 -3.40 8.63
CA VAL A 16 -5.11 -4.52 7.85
C VAL A 16 -5.20 -5.83 8.64
N LYS A 17 -4.82 -5.81 9.92
CA LYS A 17 -4.88 -6.98 10.81
C LYS A 17 -6.30 -7.50 11.00
N ALA A 18 -7.31 -6.63 11.01
CA ALA A 18 -8.70 -7.05 11.11
C ALA A 18 -9.21 -7.81 9.88
N ILE A 19 -8.61 -7.57 8.70
CA ILE A 19 -9.01 -8.22 7.44
C ILE A 19 -8.17 -9.46 7.13
N TYR A 20 -6.86 -9.37 7.33
CA TYR A 20 -5.92 -10.44 6.94
C TYR A 20 -5.32 -11.20 8.12
N GLY A 21 -5.72 -10.87 9.35
CA GLY A 21 -5.21 -11.52 10.56
C GLY A 21 -3.71 -11.31 10.73
N ALA A 22 -3.00 -12.39 11.08
CA ALA A 22 -1.56 -12.38 11.32
C ALA A 22 -0.70 -12.44 10.05
N ALA A 23 -1.29 -12.75 8.90
CA ALA A 23 -0.58 -12.99 7.64
C ALA A 23 -1.14 -12.11 6.51
N PRO A 24 -0.86 -10.79 6.52
CA PRO A 24 -1.19 -9.90 5.41
C PRO A 24 -0.48 -10.36 4.12
N PRO A 25 -1.10 -10.18 2.94
CA PRO A 25 -0.48 -10.54 1.67
C PRO A 25 0.78 -9.68 1.44
N PRO A 26 1.81 -10.24 0.78
CA PRO A 26 2.96 -9.46 0.35
C PRO A 26 2.51 -8.41 -0.68
N LEU A 27 3.21 -7.29 -0.76
CA LEU A 27 2.99 -6.27 -1.79
C LEU A 27 3.79 -6.62 -3.06
N THR A 28 3.70 -7.87 -3.50
CA THR A 28 4.39 -8.39 -4.70
C THR A 28 3.37 -8.53 -5.81
N ALA A 29 3.69 -8.03 -7.00
CA ALA A 29 2.81 -7.98 -8.17
C ALA A 29 1.42 -7.37 -7.86
N VAL A 30 1.39 -6.32 -7.04
CA VAL A 30 0.15 -5.60 -6.72
C VAL A 30 -0.14 -4.53 -7.77
N ARG A 31 -1.43 -4.27 -8.02
CA ARG A 31 -1.83 -3.26 -9.00
C ARG A 31 -1.78 -1.87 -8.35
N LEU A 32 -0.92 -0.99 -8.88
CA LEU A 32 -0.89 0.42 -8.51
C LEU A 32 -1.93 1.18 -9.35
N ARG A 33 -3.05 1.55 -8.74
CA ARG A 33 -4.14 2.28 -9.41
C ARG A 33 -3.93 3.77 -9.47
N ARG A 34 -3.34 4.33 -8.41
CA ARG A 34 -3.19 5.77 -8.28
C ARG A 34 -1.97 6.08 -7.43
N LEU A 35 -1.27 7.12 -7.86
CA LEU A 35 -0.27 7.82 -7.09
C LEU A 35 -0.72 9.27 -7.00
N THR A 36 -0.80 9.79 -5.77
CA THR A 36 -1.16 11.19 -5.52
C THR A 36 -0.08 11.86 -4.70
N LEU A 37 0.29 13.09 -5.08
CA LEU A 37 1.16 13.96 -4.31
C LEU A 37 0.36 15.15 -3.79
N ASN A 38 0.50 15.47 -2.51
CA ASN A 38 -0.10 16.65 -1.90
C ASN A 38 1.00 17.53 -1.28
N GLU A 39 0.94 18.84 -1.51
CA GLU A 39 1.89 19.83 -0.99
C GLU A 39 1.54 20.30 0.44
N GLU A 40 0.25 20.38 0.78
CA GLU A 40 -0.20 20.78 2.11
C GLU A 40 -0.01 19.61 3.07
N GLY A 41 1.13 19.62 3.76
CA GLY A 41 1.65 18.43 4.44
C GLY A 41 2.17 17.44 3.40
N PRO A 42 3.43 17.58 2.94
CA PRO A 42 4.01 16.77 1.86
C PRO A 42 3.72 15.28 2.03
N THR A 43 2.83 14.76 1.18
CA THR A 43 2.30 13.39 1.31
C THR A 43 2.27 12.69 -0.03
N LEU A 44 2.77 11.46 -0.07
CA LEU A 44 2.63 10.52 -1.17
C LEU A 44 1.55 9.52 -0.77
N THR A 45 0.50 9.41 -1.58
CA THR A 45 -0.53 8.39 -1.38
C THR A 45 -0.46 7.36 -2.50
N LEU A 46 -0.22 6.10 -2.14
CA LEU A 46 -0.29 4.95 -3.03
C LEU A 46 -1.63 4.26 -2.86
N HIS A 47 -2.30 4.01 -3.98
CA HIS A 47 -3.54 3.27 -4.01
C HIS A 47 -3.31 1.94 -4.71
N LEU A 48 -3.55 0.85 -3.96
CA LEU A 48 -3.17 -0.50 -4.35
C LEU A 48 -4.39 -1.43 -4.32
N ASP A 49 -4.46 -2.37 -5.25
CA ASP A 49 -5.29 -3.56 -5.09
C ASP A 49 -4.49 -4.67 -4.41
N LEU A 50 -5.10 -5.30 -3.41
CA LEU A 50 -4.61 -6.47 -2.71
C LEU A 50 -5.45 -7.70 -3.05
N PRO A 51 -4.86 -8.91 -2.95
CA PRO A 51 -5.61 -10.15 -3.00
C PRO A 51 -6.74 -10.18 -1.97
N TYR A 52 -7.88 -10.75 -2.35
CA TYR A 52 -8.99 -10.92 -1.42
C TYR A 52 -8.61 -11.86 -0.27
N PRO A 53 -8.97 -11.55 0.98
CA PRO A 53 -8.62 -12.40 2.12
C PRO A 53 -9.30 -13.77 2.01
N ALA A 54 -8.61 -14.82 2.49
CA ALA A 54 -9.17 -16.16 2.56
C ALA A 54 -10.40 -16.23 3.49
N GLU A 55 -10.39 -15.43 4.56
CA GLU A 55 -11.50 -15.27 5.51
C GLU A 55 -12.02 -13.83 5.48
N PRO A 56 -12.83 -13.46 4.46
CA PRO A 56 -13.35 -12.11 4.35
C PRO A 56 -14.40 -11.80 5.43
N PRO A 57 -14.58 -10.53 5.81
CA PRO A 57 -15.73 -10.10 6.61
C PRO A 57 -17.05 -10.58 5.98
N ARG A 58 -17.98 -11.07 6.82
CA ARG A 58 -19.29 -11.59 6.38
C ARG A 58 -20.03 -10.66 5.43
N LYS A 59 -19.95 -9.35 5.68
CA LYS A 59 -20.58 -8.32 4.84
C LYS A 59 -19.98 -8.23 3.44
N TRP A 60 -18.68 -8.49 3.28
CA TRP A 60 -18.02 -8.47 1.96
C TRP A 60 -18.35 -9.74 1.18
N ALA A 61 -18.32 -10.90 1.85
CA ALA A 61 -18.75 -12.16 1.26
C ALA A 61 -20.21 -12.11 0.76
N ALA A 62 -21.13 -11.57 1.58
CA ALA A 62 -22.54 -11.44 1.21
C ALA A 62 -22.79 -10.48 0.03
N GLN A 63 -21.87 -9.54 -0.23
CA GLN A 63 -21.96 -8.61 -1.36
C GLN A 63 -21.24 -9.11 -2.62
N GLY A 64 -20.61 -10.29 -2.58
CA GLY A 64 -19.89 -10.84 -3.74
C GLY A 64 -18.62 -10.09 -4.11
N PHE A 65 -17.98 -9.39 -3.15
CA PHE A 65 -16.71 -8.71 -3.41
C PHE A 65 -15.58 -9.72 -3.63
N ASN A 66 -14.61 -9.34 -4.48
CA ASN A 66 -13.51 -10.19 -4.90
C ASN A 66 -12.14 -9.49 -4.85
N THR A 67 -12.09 -8.20 -4.53
CA THR A 67 -10.86 -7.41 -4.50
C THR A 67 -10.86 -6.47 -3.30
N VAL A 68 -9.71 -6.31 -2.65
CA VAL A 68 -9.50 -5.32 -1.60
C VAL A 68 -8.67 -4.19 -2.20
N TRP A 69 -9.11 -2.94 -2.02
CA TRP A 69 -8.27 -1.78 -2.31
C TRP A 69 -7.78 -1.17 -0.99
N ILE A 70 -6.57 -0.63 -0.99
CA ILE A 70 -6.01 0.13 0.14
C ILE A 70 -5.38 1.43 -0.33
N GLU A 71 -5.35 2.40 0.57
CA GLU A 71 -4.56 3.63 0.40
C GLU A 71 -3.51 3.70 1.51
N LEU A 72 -2.24 3.74 1.11
CA LEU A 72 -1.10 3.97 1.99
C LEU A 72 -0.63 5.41 1.80
N ALA A 73 -0.68 6.19 2.88
CA ALA A 73 -0.26 7.58 2.89
C ALA A 73 1.07 7.71 3.63
N PHE A 74 2.07 8.22 2.93
CA PHE A 74 3.42 8.49 3.41
C PHE A 74 3.53 10.00 3.68
N SER A 75 3.45 10.39 4.95
CA SER A 75 3.37 11.79 5.38
C SER A 75 4.69 12.30 5.94
N GLY A 76 4.95 13.59 5.70
CA GLY A 76 6.22 14.22 6.03
C GLY A 76 7.30 13.78 5.05
N LEU A 77 7.00 13.81 3.74
CA LEU A 77 7.96 13.48 2.70
C LEU A 77 9.18 14.40 2.77
N SER A 78 10.37 13.81 2.78
CA SER A 78 11.66 14.51 2.72
C SER A 78 12.40 14.27 1.41
N ALA A 79 12.10 13.17 0.72
CA ALA A 79 12.64 12.84 -0.59
C ALA A 79 11.61 12.07 -1.41
N LEU A 80 11.55 12.36 -2.71
CA LEU A 80 10.74 11.65 -3.68
C LEU A 80 11.46 11.63 -5.03
N THR A 81 11.51 10.46 -5.64
CA THR A 81 11.94 10.26 -7.01
C THR A 81 10.90 9.41 -7.74
N LEU A 82 10.49 9.87 -8.92
CA LEU A 82 9.57 9.15 -9.82
C LEU A 82 10.22 9.09 -11.20
N HIS A 83 10.44 7.87 -11.69
CA HIS A 83 11.02 7.61 -13.00
C HIS A 83 10.07 6.79 -13.85
N GLY A 84 9.65 7.36 -14.98
CA GLY A 84 8.66 6.75 -15.87
C GLY A 84 7.27 6.67 -15.22
N PHE A 85 6.23 6.59 -16.04
CA PHE A 85 4.86 6.38 -15.56
C PHE A 85 4.03 5.71 -16.64
N GLY A 86 3.58 4.48 -16.36
CA GLY A 86 2.81 3.66 -17.28
C GLY A 86 1.30 3.67 -17.03
N THR A 87 0.59 2.85 -17.79
CA THR A 87 -0.79 2.45 -17.52
C THR A 87 -0.81 1.00 -17.03
N GLU A 88 -1.87 0.59 -16.32
CA GLU A 88 -2.03 -0.80 -15.83
C GLU A 88 -0.81 -1.29 -15.02
N ILE A 89 -0.27 -0.43 -14.15
CA ILE A 89 0.99 -0.69 -13.44
C ILE A 89 0.82 -1.84 -12.44
N THR A 90 1.57 -2.92 -12.64
CA THR A 90 1.77 -3.99 -11.66
C THR A 90 3.16 -3.85 -11.07
N ALA A 91 3.24 -3.73 -9.74
CA ALA A 91 4.46 -3.36 -9.04
C ALA A 91 4.77 -4.27 -7.87
N ASP A 92 6.06 -4.38 -7.58
CA ASP A 92 6.57 -4.85 -6.30
C ASP A 92 6.84 -3.65 -5.40
N ILE A 93 6.32 -3.68 -4.17
CA ILE A 93 6.41 -2.57 -3.23
C ILE A 93 7.09 -3.06 -1.96
N ALA A 94 8.17 -2.37 -1.59
CA ALA A 94 8.91 -2.63 -0.36
C ALA A 94 8.87 -1.41 0.55
N LEU A 95 8.62 -1.64 1.83
CA LEU A 95 8.76 -0.64 2.89
C LEU A 95 9.94 -1.06 3.77
N THR A 96 10.76 -0.10 4.17
CA THR A 96 11.91 -0.32 5.05
C THR A 96 12.05 0.83 6.04
N ALA A 97 12.59 0.56 7.23
CA ALA A 97 12.95 1.62 8.17
C ALA A 97 14.02 2.55 7.56
N ALA A 98 13.89 3.86 7.79
CA ALA A 98 14.83 4.87 7.31
C ALA A 98 15.06 5.92 8.41
N GLY A 99 16.01 5.64 9.31
CA GLY A 99 16.24 6.50 10.48
C GLY A 99 15.04 6.50 11.43
N ASP A 100 14.45 7.68 11.64
CA ASP A 100 13.21 7.87 12.38
C ASP A 100 11.93 7.77 11.52
N GLY A 101 12.10 7.53 10.21
CA GLY A 101 11.01 7.43 9.25
C GLY A 101 10.95 6.09 8.51
N VAL A 102 10.31 6.12 7.35
CA VAL A 102 10.08 4.99 6.46
C VAL A 102 10.47 5.34 5.03
N ALA A 103 11.18 4.42 4.39
CA ALA A 103 11.41 4.46 2.95
C ALA A 103 10.45 3.51 2.24
N VAL A 104 9.95 3.91 1.09
CA VAL A 104 9.16 3.09 0.18
C VAL A 104 9.83 3.04 -1.18
N ARG A 105 9.89 1.82 -1.75
CA ARG A 105 10.31 1.56 -3.13
C ARG A 105 9.18 0.85 -3.85
N VAL A 106 8.78 1.39 -4.98
CA VAL A 106 7.85 0.79 -5.95
C VAL A 106 8.67 0.47 -7.20
N ASP A 107 8.70 -0.79 -7.58
CA ASP A 107 9.41 -1.28 -8.75
C ASP A 107 8.42 -1.94 -9.72
N ALA A 108 8.31 -1.38 -10.92
CA ALA A 108 7.47 -1.89 -11.99
C ALA A 108 8.16 -1.67 -13.34
N PRO A 109 7.83 -2.47 -14.37
CA PRO A 109 8.31 -2.23 -15.73
C PRO A 109 7.99 -0.81 -16.21
N GLY A 110 9.03 0.01 -16.39
CA GLY A 110 8.89 1.39 -16.85
C GLY A 110 8.31 2.38 -15.83
N THR A 111 8.20 2.00 -14.56
CA THR A 111 7.82 2.92 -13.47
C THR A 111 8.57 2.55 -12.19
N THR A 112 9.35 3.50 -11.67
CA THR A 112 10.02 3.37 -10.37
C THR A 112 9.65 4.57 -9.51
N VAL A 113 9.26 4.29 -8.26
CA VAL A 113 9.01 5.34 -7.26
C VAL A 113 9.83 5.03 -6.02
N GLU A 114 10.59 6.02 -5.56
CA GLU A 114 11.34 5.94 -4.31
C GLU A 114 10.99 7.16 -3.47
N ALA A 115 10.63 6.95 -2.21
CA ALA A 115 10.31 8.05 -1.31
C ALA A 115 10.77 7.76 0.12
N VAL A 116 11.06 8.84 0.85
CA VAL A 116 11.34 8.81 2.29
C VAL A 116 10.35 9.74 2.97
N ALA A 117 9.68 9.23 4.00
CA ALA A 117 8.67 9.96 4.77
C ALA A 117 8.87 9.72 6.27
N GLN A 118 8.36 10.63 7.10
CA GLN A 118 8.40 10.47 8.55
C GLN A 118 7.50 9.33 9.03
N THR A 119 6.32 9.19 8.44
CA THR A 119 5.35 8.17 8.85
C THR A 119 4.61 7.59 7.66
N VAL A 120 4.12 6.36 7.83
CA VAL A 120 3.15 5.75 6.92
C VAL A 120 1.92 5.29 7.69
N TYR A 121 0.75 5.50 7.11
CA TYR A 121 -0.51 5.07 7.70
C TYR A 121 -1.47 4.54 6.63
N LEU A 122 -2.37 3.65 7.07
CA LEU A 122 -3.49 3.19 6.27
C LEU A 122 -4.56 4.30 6.24
N ALA A 123 -4.68 4.98 5.11
CA ALA A 123 -5.65 6.07 4.91
C ALA A 123 -7.05 5.51 4.58
N ALA A 124 -7.10 4.47 3.76
CA ALA A 124 -8.35 3.79 3.41
C ALA A 124 -8.15 2.30 3.21
N LEU A 125 -9.22 1.55 3.46
CA LEU A 125 -9.34 0.13 3.16
C LEU A 125 -10.82 -0.16 2.88
N ARG A 126 -11.11 -0.73 1.72
CA ARG A 126 -12.45 -1.24 1.36
C ARG A 126 -12.31 -2.51 0.51
N ALA A 127 -13.44 -3.08 0.12
CA ALA A 127 -13.50 -4.13 -0.87
C ALA A 127 -14.57 -3.79 -1.91
N TYR A 128 -14.40 -4.33 -3.12
CA TYR A 128 -15.33 -4.19 -4.23
C TYR A 128 -15.38 -5.47 -5.06
N ALA A 129 -16.38 -5.56 -5.94
CA ALA A 129 -16.43 -6.55 -7.01
C ALA A 129 -15.78 -5.93 -8.25
N GLN A 130 -14.62 -6.45 -8.64
CA GLN A 130 -14.04 -6.17 -9.95
C GLN A 130 -14.87 -6.90 -11.01
N GLU A 131 -15.33 -6.16 -12.02
CA GLU A 131 -16.07 -6.67 -13.18
C GLU A 131 -15.25 -7.63 -14.04
#